data_AF-A0A537LVA3-F1
#
_entry.id   AF-A0A537LVA3-F1
#
_cell.length_a   1.000
_cell.length_b   1.000
_cell.length_c   1.000
_cell.angle_alpha   90.00
_cell.angle_beta   90.00
_cell.angle_gamma   90.00
#
_symmetry.space_group_name_H-M   'P 1'
#
loop_
_entity.id
_entity.type
_entity.pdbx_description
1 polymer ?
#
loop_
_entity_poly.entity_id
_entity_poly.type
_entity_poly.pdbx_seq_one_letter_code
_entity_poly.pdbx_strand_id
1 'polypeptide(L)'
;NEFELEDGVKIVFEAGGAYRPGDYWMIPARVATGDVEWPGPPDQPEFRLPHGPVHYYAPLAIRGATGVRDLRCCIARIPCVKAETTVTGTATTNAVATRDKAVVKPK
;
A
#
# COMPACT_ATOMS: atom_id res chain seq x y z
N ASN A 1 -21.16 -5.28 -22.85
CA ASN A 1 -20.74 -4.65 -21.58
C ASN A 1 -19.28 -4.94 -21.31
N GLU A 2 -18.40 -4.57 -22.24
CA GLU A 2 -16.96 -4.74 -22.10
C GLU A 2 -16.34 -3.36 -22.25
N PHE A 3 -15.41 -3.04 -21.36
CA PHE A 3 -14.71 -1.78 -21.31
C PHE A 3 -13.22 -2.06 -21.45
N GLU A 4 -12.61 -1.51 -22.50
CA GLU A 4 -11.18 -1.61 -22.74
C GLU A 4 -10.44 -0.54 -21.95
N LEU A 5 -9.33 -0.96 -21.34
CA LEU A 5 -8.35 -0.11 -20.69
C LEU A 5 -7.06 -0.12 -21.53
N GLU A 6 -5.95 0.26 -20.91
CA GLU A 6 -4.62 0.22 -21.52
C GLU A 6 -4.05 -1.22 -21.53
N ASP A 7 -3.06 -1.45 -22.39
CA ASP A 7 -2.26 -2.70 -22.45
C ASP A 7 -3.06 -4.00 -22.55
N GLY A 8 -4.21 -3.97 -23.24
CA GLY A 8 -5.05 -5.14 -23.48
C GLY A 8 -5.89 -5.58 -22.28
N VAL A 9 -5.89 -4.82 -21.18
CA VAL A 9 -6.73 -5.09 -20.01
C VAL A 9 -8.17 -4.70 -20.32
N LYS A 10 -9.11 -5.59 -19.96
CA LYS A 10 -10.54 -5.38 -20.19
C LYS A 10 -11.35 -5.69 -18.94
N ILE A 11 -12.45 -4.95 -18.77
CA ILE A 11 -13.42 -5.17 -17.69
C ILE A 11 -14.76 -5.53 -18.31
N VAL A 12 -15.37 -6.61 -17.84
CA VAL A 12 -16.70 -7.05 -18.26
C VAL A 12 -17.67 -6.91 -17.11
N PHE A 13 -18.82 -6.28 -17.36
CA PHE A 13 -19.93 -6.18 -16.41
C PHE A 13 -21.07 -7.09 -16.84
N GLU A 14 -21.34 -8.10 -16.03
CA GLU A 14 -22.42 -9.06 -16.22
C GLU A 14 -23.79 -8.40 -16.02
N ALA A 15 -24.77 -8.82 -16.81
CA ALA A 15 -26.15 -8.38 -16.64
C ALA A 15 -26.68 -8.88 -15.29
N GLY A 16 -27.15 -7.97 -14.44
CA GLY A 16 -27.58 -8.30 -13.07
C GLY A 16 -26.44 -8.45 -12.06
N GLY A 17 -25.19 -8.16 -12.44
CA GLY A 17 -24.07 -8.14 -11.51
C GLY A 17 -24.21 -7.06 -10.44
N ALA A 18 -23.76 -7.36 -9.22
CA ALA A 18 -23.76 -6.42 -8.11
C ALA A 18 -22.38 -5.76 -8.01
N TYR A 19 -22.29 -4.49 -8.41
CA TYR A 19 -21.06 -3.70 -8.39
C TYR A 19 -21.20 -2.56 -7.39
N ARG A 20 -20.15 -2.33 -6.59
CA ARG A 20 -20.12 -1.27 -5.57
C ARG A 20 -19.09 -0.21 -5.95
N PRO A 21 -19.39 1.07 -5.70
CA PRO A 21 -18.36 2.10 -5.73
C PRO A 21 -17.18 1.70 -4.83
N GLY A 22 -15.97 1.72 -5.39
CA GLY A 22 -14.76 1.29 -4.71
C GLY A 22 -14.34 -0.16 -4.97
N ASP A 23 -15.08 -0.93 -5.78
CA ASP A 23 -14.58 -2.21 -6.29
C ASP A 23 -13.29 -1.98 -7.08
N TYR A 24 -12.25 -2.76 -6.77
CA TYR A 24 -10.95 -2.66 -7.40
C TYR A 24 -10.34 -4.04 -7.64
N TRP A 25 -9.36 -4.07 -8.53
CA TRP A 25 -8.52 -5.23 -8.81
C TRP A 25 -7.07 -4.85 -8.48
N MET A 26 -6.31 -5.77 -7.90
CA MET A 26 -4.88 -5.56 -7.64
C MET A 26 -4.09 -6.61 -8.39
N ILE A 27 -3.43 -6.18 -9.47
CA ILE A 27 -2.68 -7.04 -10.37
C ILE A 27 -1.34 -6.33 -10.65
N PRO A 28 -0.19 -6.92 -10.25
CA PRO A 28 1.10 -6.24 -10.38
C PRO A 28 1.50 -6.02 -11.84
N ALA A 29 2.03 -4.85 -12.17
CA ALA A 29 2.79 -4.62 -13.39
C ALA A 29 4.30 -4.66 -13.09
N ARG A 30 5.10 -5.35 -13.91
CA ARG A 30 6.54 -5.46 -13.70
C ARG A 30 7.33 -4.93 -14.87
N VAL A 31 8.27 -4.02 -14.59
CA VAL A 31 9.22 -3.49 -15.58
C VAL A 31 10.13 -4.59 -16.13
N ALA A 32 10.53 -5.55 -15.28
CA ALA A 32 11.43 -6.63 -15.68
C ALA A 32 10.86 -7.51 -16.80
N THR A 33 9.54 -7.68 -16.84
CA THR A 33 8.82 -8.41 -17.90
C THR A 33 8.22 -7.47 -18.94
N GLY A 34 8.03 -6.19 -18.60
CA GLY A 34 7.31 -5.24 -19.44
C GLY A 34 5.82 -5.54 -19.54
N ASP A 35 5.26 -6.27 -18.55
CA ASP A 35 3.92 -6.83 -18.62
C ASP A 35 3.22 -6.85 -17.25
N VAL A 36 1.91 -7.08 -17.28
CA VAL A 36 1.05 -7.28 -16.10
C VAL A 36 1.07 -8.76 -15.72
N GLU A 37 1.31 -9.05 -14.44
CA GLU A 37 1.27 -10.40 -13.90
C GLU A 37 -0.15 -10.90 -13.75
N TRP A 38 -0.67 -11.50 -14.81
CA TRP A 38 -2.01 -12.04 -14.84
C TRP A 38 -2.06 -13.53 -14.48
N PRO A 39 -3.01 -13.99 -13.64
CA PRO A 39 -3.17 -15.41 -13.36
C PRO A 39 -3.61 -16.23 -14.58
N GLY A 40 -3.03 -17.41 -14.75
CA GLY A 40 -3.28 -18.28 -15.91
C GLY A 40 -2.15 -18.20 -16.96
N PRO A 41 -2.20 -19.05 -17.99
CA PRO A 41 -1.25 -18.98 -19.10
C PRO A 41 -1.53 -17.74 -19.99
N PRO A 42 -0.53 -17.21 -20.72
CA PRO A 42 -0.67 -15.97 -21.50
C PRO A 42 -1.76 -15.99 -22.58
N ASP A 43 -2.07 -17.16 -23.13
CA ASP A 43 -3.11 -17.37 -24.15
C ASP A 43 -4.51 -17.60 -23.56
N GLN A 44 -4.59 -17.79 -22.24
CA GLN A 44 -5.85 -18.02 -21.53
C GLN A 44 -5.83 -17.34 -20.15
N PRO A 45 -5.83 -15.99 -20.10
CA PRO A 45 -5.86 -15.25 -18.84
C PRO A 45 -7.14 -15.56 -18.06
N GLU A 46 -7.01 -15.81 -16.75
CA GLU A 46 -8.14 -16.13 -15.89
C GLU A 46 -8.96 -14.88 -15.52
N PHE A 47 -10.29 -15.00 -15.47
CA PHE A 47 -11.13 -13.92 -14.95
C PHE A 47 -10.85 -13.65 -13.47
N ARG A 48 -10.82 -12.36 -13.11
CA ARG A 48 -10.61 -11.91 -11.73
C ARG A 48 -11.86 -11.22 -11.22
N LEU A 49 -12.41 -11.70 -10.12
CA LEU A 49 -13.41 -10.96 -9.36
C LEU A 49 -12.76 -9.73 -8.71
N PRO A 50 -13.51 -8.63 -8.53
CA PRO A 50 -12.99 -7.49 -7.79
C PRO A 50 -12.66 -7.91 -6.36
N HIS A 51 -11.57 -7.41 -5.82
CA HIS A 51 -11.23 -7.57 -4.40
C HIS A 51 -12.20 -6.81 -3.50
N GLY A 52 -12.89 -5.82 -4.07
CA GLY A 52 -13.94 -5.03 -3.43
C GLY A 52 -13.41 -4.07 -2.36
N PRO A 53 -14.18 -3.05 -1.97
CA PRO A 53 -13.90 -2.32 -0.75
C PRO A 53 -14.37 -3.18 0.43
N VAL A 54 -13.43 -3.75 1.18
CA VAL A 54 -13.77 -4.38 2.46
C VAL A 54 -13.95 -3.26 3.49
N HIS A 55 -15.21 -3.01 3.86
CA HIS A 55 -15.52 -2.03 4.91
C HIS A 55 -15.39 -2.67 6.29
N TYR A 56 -14.48 -2.13 7.08
CA TYR A 56 -14.38 -2.41 8.51
C TYR A 56 -15.00 -1.26 9.28
N TYR A 57 -15.99 -1.56 10.11
CA TYR A 57 -16.60 -0.58 11.00
C TYR A 57 -15.93 -0.66 12.37
N ALA A 58 -15.47 0.48 12.88
CA ALA A 58 -14.98 0.61 14.24
C ALA A 58 -16.01 1.39 15.07
N PRO A 59 -16.54 0.84 16.18
CA PRO A 59 -17.46 1.57 17.04
C PRO A 59 -16.74 2.78 17.65
N LEU A 60 -17.36 3.96 17.53
CA LEU A 60 -16.77 5.21 18.06
C LEU A 60 -17.22 5.47 19.49
N ALA A 61 -18.53 5.42 19.74
CA ALA A 61 -19.10 5.65 21.05
C ALA A 61 -20.51 5.05 21.16
N ILE A 62 -20.98 4.86 22.39
CA ILE A 62 -22.39 4.58 22.68
C ILE A 62 -22.94 5.63 23.65
N ARG A 63 -24.18 6.09 23.42
CA ARG A 63 -24.87 7.06 24.28
C ARG A 63 -25.94 6.35 25.13
N GLY A 64 -25.75 6.37 26.45
CA GLY A 64 -26.74 5.93 27.43
C GLY A 64 -27.51 7.11 28.02
N ALA A 65 -28.45 6.83 28.94
CA ALA A 65 -29.28 7.86 29.59
C ALA A 65 -28.47 8.89 30.39
N THR A 66 -27.27 8.50 30.88
CA THR A 66 -26.44 9.32 31.77
C THR A 66 -25.13 9.79 31.13
N GLY A 67 -24.87 9.48 29.86
CA GLY A 67 -23.64 9.94 29.20
C GLY A 67 -23.24 9.17 27.95
N VAL A 68 -22.04 9.48 27.44
CA VAL A 68 -21.43 8.87 26.25
C VAL A 68 -20.21 8.06 26.69
N ARG A 69 -20.12 6.80 26.25
CA ARG A 69 -18.95 5.93 26.44
C ARG A 69 -18.16 5.85 25.14
N ASP A 70 -16.89 6.24 25.20
CA ASP A 70 -15.93 6.06 24.11
C ASP A 70 -15.65 4.57 23.89
N LEU A 71 -15.73 4.12 22.64
CA LEU A 71 -15.52 2.73 22.20
C LEU A 71 -14.31 2.59 21.28
N ARG A 72 -13.61 3.69 20.98
CA ARG A 72 -12.40 3.65 20.16
C ARG A 72 -11.33 2.84 20.87
N CYS A 73 -10.67 1.93 20.15
CA CYS A 73 -9.46 1.28 20.65
C CYS A 73 -8.39 2.35 20.92
N CYS A 74 -7.97 2.48 22.18
CA CYS A 74 -6.84 3.35 22.49
C CYS A 74 -5.57 2.72 21.92
N ILE A 75 -4.93 3.40 20.97
CA ILE A 75 -3.55 3.07 20.59
C ILE A 75 -2.68 3.50 21.78
N ALA A 76 -2.11 2.53 22.50
CA ALA A 76 -1.18 2.83 23.59
C ALA A 76 -0.08 3.75 23.04
N ARG A 77 0.14 4.87 23.71
CA ARG A 77 1.20 5.81 23.31
C ARG A 77 2.52 5.04 23.34
N ILE A 78 3.21 4.99 22.19
CA ILE A 78 4.52 4.34 22.11
C ILE A 78 5.43 5.04 23.13
N PRO A 79 6.02 4.30 24.09
CA PRO A 79 6.91 4.91 25.07
C PRO A 79 8.10 5.52 24.34
N CYS A 80 8.48 6.74 24.71
CA CYS A 80 9.70 7.35 24.22
C CYS A 80 10.88 6.54 24.77
N VAL A 81 11.65 5.89 23.90
CA VAL A 81 12.92 5.29 24.29
C VAL A 81 13.86 6.43 24.63
N LYS A 82 14.28 6.53 25.90
CA LYS A 82 15.32 7.48 26.28
C LYS A 82 16.61 7.07 25.58
N ALA A 83 17.26 7.99 24.88
CA ALA A 83 18.58 7.75 24.33
C ALA A 83 19.55 7.48 25.48
N GLU A 84 19.97 6.23 25.62
CA GLU A 84 21.02 5.86 26.58
C GLU A 84 22.35 6.29 25.95
N THR A 85 22.84 7.45 26.37
CA THR A 85 24.15 7.96 25.96
C THR A 85 25.21 7.31 26.83
N THR A 86 25.55 6.06 26.54
CA THR A 86 26.78 5.47 27.06
C THR A 86 27.88 5.78 26.06
N VAL A 87 28.41 7.01 26.12
CA VAL A 87 29.67 7.34 25.46
C VAL A 87 30.78 6.77 26.33
N THR A 88 31.21 5.55 26.02
CA THR A 88 32.51 5.04 26.44
C THR A 88 33.33 4.76 25.19
N GLY A 89 33.82 5.83 24.58
CA GLY A 89 34.70 5.75 23.43
C GLY A 89 35.60 6.97 23.38
N THR A 90 36.88 6.80 23.67
CA THR A 90 37.93 7.76 23.32
C THR A 90 37.93 7.91 21.81
N ALA A 91 37.44 9.05 21.32
CA ALA A 91 37.43 9.38 19.91
C ALA A 91 38.86 9.61 19.39
N THR A 92 39.34 8.71 18.52
CA THR A 92 40.40 9.04 17.57
C THR A 92 39.73 9.27 16.22
N THR A 93 39.32 10.50 15.98
CA THR A 93 38.66 10.91 14.74
C THR A 93 39.73 11.08 13.65
N ASN A 94 39.72 10.22 12.64
CA ASN A 94 40.29 10.49 11.32
C ASN A 94 39.44 9.78 10.26
N ALA A 95 38.30 10.36 9.91
CA ALA A 95 37.55 9.95 8.73
C ALA A 95 37.22 11.21 7.91
N VAL A 96 37.92 11.38 6.79
CA VAL A 96 37.64 12.40 5.78
C VAL A 96 36.75 11.75 4.72
N ALA A 97 35.54 12.28 4.54
CA ALA A 97 34.66 11.89 3.44
C ALA A 97 35.00 12.73 2.21
N THR A 98 35.52 12.12 1.15
CA THR A 98 35.67 12.75 -0.17
C THR A 98 34.45 12.43 -1.03
N ARG A 99 33.94 13.44 -1.73
CA ARG A 99 32.87 13.29 -2.74
C ARG A 99 33.52 13.35 -4.12
N ASP A 100 33.39 12.29 -4.91
CA ASP A 100 33.82 12.32 -6.30
C ASP A 100 32.94 13.28 -7.12
N LYS A 101 33.58 14.06 -7.99
CA LYS A 101 32.90 14.98 -8.91
C LYS A 101 31.93 14.21 -9.80
N ALA A 102 30.73 14.76 -9.93
CA ALA A 102 29.71 14.27 -10.84
C ALA A 102 30.26 14.10 -12.27
N VAL A 103 30.17 12.89 -12.81
CA VAL A 103 30.38 12.62 -14.23
C VAL A 103 29.25 13.30 -14.99
N VAL A 104 29.57 14.37 -15.72
CA VAL A 104 28.65 14.97 -16.69
C VAL A 104 28.57 14.01 -17.88
N LYS A 105 27.38 13.42 -18.09
CA LYS A 105 27.10 12.63 -19.31
C LYS A 105 27.00 13.59 -20.51
N PRO A 106 27.64 13.29 -21.67
CA PRO A 106 27.46 14.08 -22.88
C PRO A 106 26.06 13.89 -23.47
N LYS A 107 25.60 14.94 -24.17
CA LYS A 107 24.29 15.05 -24.85
C LYS A 107 24.08 13.96 -25.91
#